data_AF-A0A0F2PTU6-F1
#
_entry.id   AF-A0A0F2PTU6-F1
#
_cell.length_a   1.000
_cell.length_b   1.000
_cell.length_c   1.000
_cell.angle_alpha   90.00
_cell.angle_beta   90.00
_cell.angle_gamma   90.00
#
_symmetry.space_group_name_H-M   'P 1'
#
loop_
_entity.id
_entity.type
_entity.pdbx_description
1 polymer ?
#
loop_
_entity_poly.entity_id
_entity_poly.type
_entity_poly.pdbx_seq_one_letter_code
_entity_poly.pdbx_strand_id
1 'polypeptide(L)' 'MALLKQIMEIGFTAIELNLFLDTHPDNSAAFRDFQEASARYRKLTEEYQRQYGPLYPDGQYDTAGHWRWTESPWPWEI' A
#
# COMPACT_ATOMS: atom_id res chain seq x y z
N MET A 1 -3.52 -1.07 15.42
CA MET A 1 -4.15 -0.51 14.19
C MET A 1 -3.48 0.71 13.57
N ALA A 2 -2.46 1.36 14.17
CA ALA A 2 -1.94 2.63 13.63
C ALA A 2 -1.30 2.53 12.22
N LEU A 3 -0.68 1.39 11.88
CA LEU A 3 0.04 1.24 10.59
C LEU A 3 -0.92 0.97 9.42
N LEU A 4 -1.91 0.09 9.58
CA LEU A 4 -2.91 -0.18 8.55
C LEU A 4 -3.70 1.09 8.20
N LYS A 5 -4.09 1.87 9.21
CA LYS A 5 -4.78 3.15 9.01
C LYS A 5 -3.93 4.13 8.19
N GLN A 6 -2.63 4.23 8.47
CA GLN A 6 -1.71 5.08 7.70
C GLN A 6 -1.56 4.60 6.24
N ILE A 7 -1.52 3.28 6.01
CA ILE A 7 -1.52 2.70 4.65
C ILE A 7 -2.79 3.10 3.91
N MET A 8 -3.95 2.99 4.55
CA MET A 8 -5.23 3.38 3.96
C MET A 8 -5.28 4.89 3.65
N GLU A 9 -4.84 5.74 4.57
CA GLU A 9 -4.84 7.20 4.40
C GLU A 9 -3.92 7.64 3.25
N ILE A 10 -2.69 7.11 3.20
CA ILE A 10 -1.75 7.46 2.13
C ILE A 10 -2.14 6.83 0.79
N GLY A 11 -2.75 5.64 0.81
CA GLY A 11 -3.29 4.99 -0.39
C GLY A 11 -4.44 5.79 -0.99
N PHE A 12 -5.36 6.26 -0.16
CA PHE A 12 -6.41 7.19 -0.58
C PHE A 12 -5.83 8.46 -1.21
N THR A 13 -4.83 9.06 -0.56
CA THR A 13 -4.15 10.27 -1.08
C THR A 13 -3.55 10.04 -2.46
N ALA A 14 -2.87 8.91 -2.68
CA ALA A 14 -2.29 8.58 -3.98
C ALA A 14 -3.38 8.39 -5.06
N ILE A 15 -4.52 7.77 -4.73
CA ILE A 15 -5.64 7.59 -5.65
C ILE A 15 -6.24 8.95 -6.06
N GLU A 16 -6.49 9.83 -5.09
CA GLU A 16 -7.06 11.15 -5.37
C GLU A 16 -6.12 12.02 -6.21
N LEU A 17 -4.82 11.99 -5.93
CA LEU A 17 -3.82 12.71 -6.74
C LEU A 17 -3.73 12.16 -8.17
N ASN A 18 -3.84 10.85 -8.35
CA ASN A 18 -3.91 10.24 -9.68
C ASN A 18 -5.15 10.73 -10.45
N LEU A 19 -6.32 10.71 -9.81
CA LEU A 19 -7.56 11.20 -10.41
C LEU A 19 -7.50 12.69 -10.76
N PHE A 20 -6.85 13.50 -9.91
CA PHE A 20 -6.62 14.90 -10.20
C PHE A 20 -5.71 15.08 -11.44
N LEU A 21 -4.63 14.30 -11.54
CA LEU A 21 -3.70 14.34 -12.67
C LEU A 21 -4.34 13.91 -14.00
N ASP A 22 -5.35 13.05 -13.99
CA ASP A 22 -6.12 12.70 -15.20
C ASP A 22 -6.73 13.93 -15.89
N THR A 23 -7.04 14.98 -15.11
CA THR A 23 -7.60 16.25 -15.61
C THR A 23 -6.57 17.38 -15.68
N HIS A 24 -5.43 17.25 -15.01
CA HIS A 24 -4.37 18.26 -14.92
C HIS A 24 -2.97 17.64 -15.14
N PRO A 25 -2.69 17.05 -16.32
CA PRO A 25 -1.50 16.25 -16.56
C PRO A 25 -0.18 17.04 -16.44
N ASP A 26 -0.20 18.34 -16.73
CA ASP A 26 0.99 19.20 -16.67
C ASP A 26 1.25 19.79 -15.26
N ASN A 27 0.42 19.46 -14.27
CA ASN A 27 0.60 19.94 -12.91
C ASN A 27 1.77 19.23 -12.21
N SER A 28 2.95 19.82 -12.36
CA SER A 28 4.21 19.31 -11.81
C SER A 28 4.23 19.23 -10.27
N ALA A 29 3.40 20.00 -9.57
CA ALA A 29 3.29 19.92 -8.11
C ALA A 29 2.52 18.67 -7.69
N ALA A 30 1.32 18.47 -8.25
CA ALA A 30 0.50 17.29 -8.00
C ALA A 30 1.23 15.99 -8.39
N PHE A 31 2.05 16.02 -9.46
CA PHE A 31 2.86 14.87 -9.85
C PHE A 31 3.94 14.51 -8.81
N ARG A 32 4.61 15.51 -8.22
CA ARG A 32 5.58 15.25 -7.14
C ARG A 32 4.89 14.70 -5.90
N ASP A 33 3.75 15.28 -5.53
CA ASP A 33 2.98 14.83 -4.37
C ASP A 33 2.49 13.38 -4.57
N PHE A 34 2.08 13.04 -5.80
CA PHE A 34 1.70 11.67 -6.16
C PHE A 34 2.87 10.69 -6.04
N GLN A 35 4.05 11.07 -6.51
CA GLN A 35 5.27 10.26 -6.37
C GLN A 35 5.64 10.03 -4.91
N GLU A 36 5.58 11.07 -4.08
CA GLU A 36 5.88 10.97 -2.65
C GLU A 36 4.86 10.08 -1.93
N ALA A 37 3.57 10.28 -2.18
CA ALA A 37 2.50 9.46 -1.61
C ALA A 37 2.65 7.98 -2.02
N SER A 38 2.94 7.72 -3.29
CA SER A 38 3.17 6.37 -3.82
C SER A 38 4.40 5.70 -3.19
N ALA A 39 5.50 6.42 -3.01
CA ALA A 39 6.70 5.90 -2.37
C ALA A 39 6.45 5.59 -0.89
N ARG A 40 5.74 6.47 -0.19
CA ARG A 40 5.39 6.27 1.22
C ARG A 40 4.42 5.11 1.42
N TYR A 41 3.43 4.96 0.52
CA TYR A 41 2.52 3.81 0.50
C TYR A 41 3.29 2.49 0.40
N ARG A 42 4.21 2.37 -0.56
CA ARG A 42 5.06 1.17 -0.73
C ARG A 42 5.84 0.85 0.55
N LYS A 43 6.51 1.84 1.13
CA LYS A 43 7.31 1.66 2.35
C LYS A 43 6.46 1.19 3.53
N LEU A 44 5.29 1.78 3.75
CA LEU A 44 4.41 1.40 4.86
C LEU A 44 3.83 -0.01 4.65
N THR A 45 3.47 -0.35 3.42
CA THR A 45 3.03 -1.70 3.04
C THR A 45 4.13 -2.74 3.29
N GLU A 46 5.37 -2.49 2.86
CA GLU A 46 6.51 -3.36 3.14
C GLU A 46 6.74 -3.55 4.65
N GLU A 47 6.66 -2.47 5.41
CA GLU A 47 6.80 -2.50 6.87
C GLU A 47 5.69 -3.30 7.54
N TYR A 48 4.44 -3.14 7.10
CA TYR A 48 3.30 -3.90 7.58
C TYR A 48 3.48 -5.38 7.26
N GLN A 49 3.84 -5.71 6.01
CA GLN A 49 3.98 -7.09 5.59
C GLN A 49 5.10 -7.83 6.33
N ARG A 50 6.20 -7.12 6.66
CA ARG A 50 7.28 -7.67 7.48
C ARG A 50 6.83 -7.98 8.92
N GLN A 51 5.91 -7.19 9.48
CA GLN A 51 5.48 -7.33 10.88
C GLN A 51 4.28 -8.27 11.07
N TYR A 52 3.32 -8.20 10.15
CA TYR A 52 2.00 -8.83 10.31
C TYR A 52 1.72 -9.92 9.29
N GLY A 53 2.63 -10.12 8.33
CA GLY A 53 2.38 -11.00 7.20
C GLY A 53 1.63 -10.29 6.06
N PRO A 54 1.25 -11.03 5.03
CA PRO A 54 0.90 -10.45 3.75
C PRO A 54 -0.37 -9.60 3.76
N LEU A 55 -0.30 -8.45 3.08
CA LEU A 55 -1.46 -7.55 2.92
C LEU A 55 -2.21 -7.83 1.62
N TYR A 56 -1.52 -8.38 0.61
CA TYR A 56 -2.09 -8.77 -0.67
C TYR A 56 -1.75 -10.22 -1.03
N PRO A 57 -2.58 -10.88 -1.87
CA PRO A 57 -2.32 -12.26 -2.32
C PRO A 57 -1.11 -12.42 -3.26
N ASP A 58 -0.51 -11.32 -3.70
CA ASP A 58 0.63 -11.34 -4.63
C ASP A 58 1.92 -11.80 -3.93
N GLY A 59 2.68 -12.68 -4.57
CA GLY A 59 3.98 -13.17 -4.08
C GLY A 59 3.95 -14.14 -2.88
N GLN A 60 2.81 -14.77 -2.58
CA GLN A 60 2.61 -15.58 -1.37
C GLN A 60 3.11 -17.03 -1.45
N TYR A 61 4.39 -17.17 -1.73
CA TYR A 61 5.13 -18.41 -1.54
C TYR A 61 6.43 -18.09 -0.80
N ASP A 62 6.68 -18.78 0.32
CA ASP A 62 8.01 -18.74 0.91
C ASP A 62 9.02 -19.41 -0.04
N THR A 63 10.32 -19.34 0.30
CA THR A 63 11.36 -20.02 -0.49
C THR A 63 11.18 -21.54 -0.56
N ALA A 64 10.26 -22.12 0.22
CA ALA A 64 9.88 -23.52 0.23
C ALA A 64 8.54 -23.80 -0.51
N GLY A 65 7.87 -22.78 -1.06
CA GLY A 65 6.62 -22.92 -1.80
C GLY A 65 5.34 -22.97 -0.94
N HIS A 66 5.39 -22.62 0.35
CA HIS A 66 4.21 -22.62 1.21
C HIS A 66 3.30 -21.41 0.98
N TRP A 67 2.00 -21.66 0.88
CA TRP A 67 0.95 -20.65 0.70
C TRP A 67 0.66 -19.92 2.01
N ARG A 68 1.25 -18.73 2.20
CA ARG A 68 1.17 -17.99 3.47
C ARG A 68 -0.04 -17.06 3.60
N TRP A 69 -0.82 -16.89 2.54
CA TRP A 69 -1.98 -16.00 2.51
C TRP A 69 -3.07 -16.40 3.53
N THR A 70 -3.21 -17.70 3.81
CA THR A 70 -4.25 -18.22 4.72
C THR A 70 -3.81 -18.32 6.18
N GLU A 71 -2.56 -18.01 6.49
CA GLU A 71 -1.95 -18.29 7.81
C GLU A 71 -1.98 -17.11 8.79
N SER A 72 -2.37 -15.92 8.33
CA SER A 72 -2.45 -14.71 9.17
C SER A 72 -3.91 -14.33 9.41
N PRO A 73 -4.26 -13.76 10.58
CA PRO A 73 -5.58 -13.16 10.76
C PRO A 73 -5.78 -12.10 9.68
N TRP A 74 -6.97 -12.05 9.11
CA TRP A 74 -7.22 -11.12 8.01
C TRP A 74 -7.08 -9.67 8.50
N PRO A 75 -6.63 -8.73 7.66
CA PRO A 75 -6.42 -7.34 8.06
C PRO A 75 -7.68 -6.65 8.63
N TRP A 76 -8.88 -7.16 8.32
CA TRP A 76 -10.17 -6.67 8.84
C TRP A 76 -10.66 -7.39 10.11
N GLU A 77 -9.96 -8.42 10.57
CA GLU A 77 -10.23 -9.08 11.86
C GLU A 77 -9.54 -8.36 13.03
N ILE A 78 -8.89 -7.21 12.77
CA ILE A 78 -8.19 -6.36 13.74
C ILE A 78 -9.05 -5.16 14.13
#